data_AF-A0A949XZR9-F1
#
_entry.id   AF-A0A949XZR9-F1
#
_cell.length_a   1.000
_cell.length_b   1.000
_cell.length_c   1.000
_cell.angle_alpha   90.00
_cell.angle_beta   90.00
_cell.angle_gamma   90.00
#
_symmetry.space_group_name_H-M   'P 1'
#
loop_
_entity.id
_entity.type
_entity.pdbx_description
1 polymer ?
#
loop_
_entity_poly.entity_id
_entity_poly.type
_entity_poly.pdbx_seq_one_letter_code
_entity_poly.pdbx_strand_id
1 'polypeptide(L)'
;MKRHHATFVLLSLFFTGLLVLWWTDYAGYKNSDEVRVRQERILPALMDVKPGEIRRVEISGKQEGDRIAFERRDGRWQMVKPVDAGADPMRIEALIRNLMNLRKSPDAGTIQESPS
;
A
#
# COMPACT_ATOMS: atom_id res chain seq x y z
N MET A 1 16.26 -5.88 -63.09
CA MET A 1 15.32 -6.29 -62.02
C MET A 1 16.07 -6.57 -60.72
N LYS A 2 16.40 -5.54 -59.91
CA LYS A 2 17.09 -5.68 -58.59
C LYS A 2 16.71 -4.53 -57.62
N ARG A 3 15.43 -4.18 -57.53
CA ARG A 3 14.97 -3.05 -56.68
C ARG A 3 14.07 -3.47 -55.50
N HIS A 4 13.65 -4.73 -55.43
CA HIS A 4 12.77 -5.22 -54.37
C HIS A 4 13.53 -5.56 -53.08
N HIS A 5 14.76 -6.07 -53.17
CA HIS A 5 15.57 -6.43 -51.99
C HIS A 5 15.88 -5.24 -51.09
N ALA A 6 16.15 -4.06 -51.66
CA ALA A 6 16.42 -2.85 -50.88
C ALA A 6 15.19 -2.40 -50.08
N THR A 7 14.00 -2.51 -50.67
CA THR A 7 12.73 -2.18 -50.01
C THR A 7 12.44 -3.14 -48.86
N PHE A 8 12.67 -4.45 -49.05
CA PHE A 8 12.47 -5.43 -47.98
C PHE A 8 13.48 -5.26 -46.83
N VAL A 9 14.73 -4.90 -47.12
CA VAL A 9 15.74 -4.62 -46.09
C VAL A 9 15.38 -3.39 -45.26
N LEU A 10 14.91 -2.31 -45.91
CA LEU A 10 14.42 -1.11 -45.23
C LEU A 10 13.19 -1.39 -44.37
N LEU A 11 12.24 -2.17 -44.88
CA LEU A 11 11.04 -2.59 -44.14
C LEU A 11 11.42 -3.43 -42.92
N SER A 12 12.33 -4.38 -43.07
CA SER A 12 12.78 -5.22 -41.95
C SER A 12 13.44 -4.39 -40.86
N LEU A 13 14.32 -3.44 -41.22
CA LEU A 13 14.95 -2.54 -40.24
C LEU A 13 13.91 -1.67 -39.52
N PHE A 14 12.93 -1.16 -40.26
CA PHE A 14 11.86 -0.34 -39.70
C PHE A 14 10.97 -1.12 -38.73
N PHE A 15 10.52 -2.31 -39.12
CA PHE A 15 9.69 -3.17 -38.27
C PHE A 15 10.46 -3.71 -37.06
N THR A 16 11.76 -3.97 -37.20
CA THR A 16 12.59 -4.38 -36.07
C THR A 16 12.76 -3.23 -35.07
N GLY A 17 12.96 -2.00 -35.56
CA GLY A 17 12.99 -0.81 -34.71
C GLY A 17 11.65 -0.57 -33.99
N LEU A 18 10.54 -0.74 -34.71
CA LEU A 18 9.20 -0.67 -34.12
C LEU A 18 8.95 -1.77 -33.09
N LEU A 19 9.38 -3.01 -33.35
CA LEU A 19 9.26 -4.12 -32.40
C LEU A 19 10.10 -3.88 -31.14
N VAL A 20 11.30 -3.32 -31.28
CA VAL A 20 12.15 -2.96 -30.14
C VAL A 20 11.51 -1.84 -29.32
N LEU A 21 11.03 -0.77 -29.97
CA LEU A 21 10.31 0.33 -29.30
C LEU A 21 9.03 -0.16 -28.63
N TRP A 22 8.28 -1.02 -29.31
CA TRP A 22 7.05 -1.60 -28.79
C TRP A 22 7.31 -2.55 -27.63
N TRP A 23 8.41 -3.32 -27.65
CA TRP A 23 8.83 -4.17 -26.52
C TRP A 23 9.26 -3.32 -25.32
N THR A 24 9.97 -2.21 -25.55
CA THR A 24 10.37 -1.30 -24.47
C THR A 24 9.16 -0.65 -23.78
N ASP A 25 8.11 -0.32 -24.53
CA ASP A 25 6.86 0.21 -23.97
C ASP A 25 5.97 -0.87 -23.34
N TYR A 26 5.90 -2.06 -23.94
CA TYR A 26 5.08 -3.16 -23.43
C TYR A 26 5.60 -3.70 -22.09
N ALA A 27 6.92 -3.65 -21.86
CA ALA A 27 7.54 -4.02 -20.58
C ALA A 27 7.33 -2.95 -19.48
N GLY A 28 6.83 -1.77 -19.81
CA GLY A 28 6.70 -0.62 -18.91
C GLY A 28 5.35 -0.45 -18.20
N TYR A 29 4.29 -1.17 -18.61
CA TYR A 29 2.96 -1.04 -18.01
C TYR A 29 2.69 -2.12 -16.96
N LYS A 30 3.48 -2.10 -15.90
CA LYS A 30 2.98 -2.50 -14.59
C LYS A 30 3.16 -1.31 -13.65
N ASN A 31 2.03 -0.74 -13.24
CA ASN A 31 1.88 0.05 -12.02
C ASN A 31 1.80 1.59 -12.11
N SER A 32 1.00 2.14 -13.03
CA SER A 32 0.60 3.57 -12.97
C SER A 32 -0.72 3.79 -12.21
N ASP A 33 -1.58 2.77 -12.16
CA ASP A 33 -2.90 2.86 -11.52
C ASP A 33 -2.88 2.47 -10.04
N GLU A 34 -1.94 1.62 -9.57
CA GLU A 34 -1.85 1.31 -8.13
C GLU A 34 -1.17 2.43 -7.34
N VAL A 35 -0.36 3.29 -7.99
CA VAL A 35 0.30 4.43 -7.32
C VAL A 35 -0.73 5.47 -6.84
N ARG A 36 -1.84 5.67 -7.57
CA ARG A 36 -2.88 6.63 -7.18
C ARG A 36 -3.72 6.11 -6.00
N VAL A 37 -4.04 4.82 -5.97
CA VAL A 37 -4.74 4.20 -4.83
C VAL A 37 -3.84 4.17 -3.58
N ARG A 38 -2.51 4.01 -3.76
CA ARG A 38 -1.53 4.02 -2.67
C ARG A 38 -1.34 5.42 -2.08
N GLN A 39 -1.46 6.49 -2.88
CA GLN A 39 -1.30 7.88 -2.43
C GLN A 39 -2.50 8.44 -1.65
N GLU A 40 -3.69 7.87 -1.80
CA GLU A 40 -4.90 8.35 -1.09
C GLU A 40 -5.11 7.71 0.30
N ARG A 41 -4.35 6.67 0.65
CA ARG A 41 -4.49 5.98 1.94
C ARG A 41 -3.47 6.46 2.95
N ILE A 42 -3.90 6.56 4.20
CA ILE A 42 -3.04 7.04 5.30
C ILE A 42 -1.98 6.00 5.67
N LEU A 43 -2.28 4.70 5.50
CA LEU A 43 -1.41 3.58 5.90
C LEU A 43 -1.20 2.58 4.75
N PRO A 44 -0.42 2.92 3.71
CA PRO A 44 -0.21 2.05 2.56
C PRO A 44 0.51 0.73 2.92
N ALA A 45 1.36 0.74 3.96
CA ALA A 45 2.06 -0.46 4.44
C ALA A 45 1.12 -1.51 5.07
N LEU A 46 -0.09 -1.12 5.49
CA LEU A 46 -1.08 -2.05 6.03
C LEU A 46 -1.85 -2.82 4.94
N MET A 47 -1.69 -2.47 3.66
CA MET A 47 -2.41 -3.13 2.55
C MET A 47 -1.86 -4.53 2.24
N ASP A 48 -0.56 -4.72 2.44
CA ASP A 48 0.12 -5.98 2.11
C ASP A 48 0.05 -6.99 3.28
N VAL A 49 -0.49 -6.57 4.43
CA VAL A 49 -0.58 -7.38 5.65
C VAL A 49 -1.98 -7.99 5.77
N LYS A 50 -2.05 -9.30 5.96
CA LYS A 50 -3.35 -9.95 6.21
C LYS A 50 -3.81 -9.65 7.65
N PRO A 51 -5.12 -9.48 7.91
CA PRO A 51 -5.62 -9.18 9.26
C PRO A 51 -5.18 -10.22 10.31
N GLY A 52 -5.07 -11.49 9.91
CA GLY A 52 -4.61 -12.58 10.77
C GLY A 52 -3.12 -12.50 11.15
N GLU A 53 -2.31 -11.77 10.41
CA GLU A 53 -0.87 -11.60 10.66
C GLU A 53 -0.59 -10.51 11.71
N ILE A 54 -1.59 -9.67 12.01
CA ILE A 54 -1.48 -8.62 13.02
C ILE A 54 -1.47 -9.25 14.41
N ARG A 55 -0.34 -9.12 15.11
CA ARG A 55 -0.13 -9.68 16.45
C ARG A 55 -0.32 -8.67 17.57
N ARG A 56 -0.11 -7.38 17.30
CA ARG A 56 -0.16 -6.31 18.30
C ARG A 56 -0.76 -5.04 17.72
N VAL A 57 -1.62 -4.39 18.49
CA VAL A 57 -2.18 -3.08 18.20
C VAL A 57 -1.88 -2.18 19.39
N GLU A 58 -1.20 -1.07 19.15
CA GLU A 58 -0.81 -0.12 20.20
C GLU A 58 -1.23 1.30 19.81
N ILE A 59 -1.86 1.98 20.76
CA ILE A 59 -2.30 3.37 20.64
C ILE A 59 -1.51 4.13 21.68
N SER A 60 -0.71 5.09 21.21
CA SER A 60 0.06 5.99 22.08
C SER A 60 -0.61 7.36 22.11
N GLY A 61 -1.03 7.78 23.30
CA GLY A 61 -1.45 9.15 23.57
C GLY A 61 -0.28 10.11 23.70
N LYS A 62 -0.57 11.38 24.00
CA LYS A 62 0.45 12.43 24.17
C LYS A 62 1.34 12.25 25.40
N GLN A 63 0.89 11.47 26.38
CA GLN A 63 1.59 11.23 27.65
C GLN A 63 2.03 9.77 27.75
N GLU A 64 3.16 9.52 28.40
CA GLU A 64 3.79 8.19 28.56
C GLU A 64 2.84 7.10 29.13
N GLY A 65 1.89 7.52 29.99
CA GLY A 65 0.92 6.63 30.64
C GLY A 65 -0.37 6.38 29.84
N ASP A 66 -0.61 7.13 28.76
CA ASP A 66 -1.82 7.01 27.94
C ASP A 66 -1.58 6.02 26.79
N ARG A 67 -1.10 4.82 27.13
CA ARG A 67 -0.79 3.75 26.19
C ARG A 67 -1.80 2.62 26.35
N ILE A 68 -2.50 2.33 25.27
CA ILE A 68 -3.41 1.18 25.17
C ILE A 68 -2.77 0.18 24.22
N ALA A 69 -2.55 -1.04 24.69
CA ALA A 69 -1.94 -2.07 23.86
C ALA A 69 -2.74 -3.37 23.94
N PHE A 70 -2.94 -3.99 22.79
CA PHE A 70 -3.58 -5.28 22.61
C PHE A 70 -2.63 -6.24 21.93
N GLU A 71 -2.59 -7.49 22.38
CA GLU A 71 -1.82 -8.58 21.78
C GLU A 71 -2.69 -9.79 21.50
N ARG A 72 -2.35 -10.51 20.44
CA ARG A 72 -2.93 -11.81 20.13
C ARG A 72 -2.07 -12.90 20.77
N ARG A 73 -2.58 -13.50 21.85
CA ARG A 73 -1.95 -14.60 22.59
C ARG A 73 -2.84 -15.83 22.49
N ASP A 74 -2.27 -16.96 22.06
CA ASP A 74 -2.99 -18.23 21.86
C ASP A 74 -4.25 -18.07 20.99
N GLY A 75 -4.15 -17.26 19.94
CA GLY A 75 -5.26 -16.97 19.01
C GLY A 75 -6.35 -16.04 19.55
N ARG A 76 -6.25 -15.58 20.81
CA ARG A 76 -7.22 -14.66 21.44
C ARG A 76 -6.60 -13.29 21.66
N TRP A 77 -7.44 -12.26 21.57
CA TRP A 77 -7.02 -10.90 21.84
C TRP A 77 -7.04 -10.61 23.35
N GLN A 78 -5.96 -10.03 23.86
CA GLN A 78 -5.82 -9.58 25.24
C GLN A 78 -5.33 -8.14 25.25
N MET A 79 -5.89 -7.32 26.13
CA MET A 79 -5.29 -6.04 26.50
C MET A 79 -4.08 -6.34 27.38
N VAL A 80 -2.95 -5.73 27.06
CA VAL A 80 -1.69 -5.87 27.83
C VAL A 80 -1.29 -4.56 28.50
N LYS A 81 -1.88 -3.43 28.06
CA LYS A 81 -1.81 -2.13 28.73
C LYS A 81 -3.14 -1.38 28.61
N PRO A 82 -3.59 -0.67 29.66
CA PRO A 82 -2.91 -0.50 30.96
C PRO A 82 -3.10 -1.68 31.92
N VAL A 83 -4.06 -2.57 31.66
CA VAL A 83 -4.38 -3.74 32.49
C VAL A 83 -4.31 -5.01 31.64
N ASP A 84 -3.91 -6.14 32.25
CA ASP A 84 -3.96 -7.45 31.61
C ASP A 84 -5.38 -8.02 31.70
N ALA A 85 -6.13 -7.92 30.61
CA ALA A 85 -7.54 -8.31 30.55
C ALA A 85 -7.92 -8.90 29.19
N GLY A 86 -8.94 -9.75 29.18
CA GLY A 86 -9.53 -10.23 27.93
C GLY A 86 -10.10 -9.07 27.12
N ALA A 87 -9.81 -9.04 25.82
CA ALA A 87 -10.33 -8.02 24.92
C ALA A 87 -11.39 -8.60 23.98
N ASP A 88 -12.33 -7.75 23.55
CA ASP A 88 -13.36 -8.13 22.59
C ASP A 88 -12.72 -8.31 21.20
N PRO A 89 -12.65 -9.55 20.67
CA PRO A 89 -12.02 -9.82 19.39
C PRO A 89 -12.78 -9.16 18.24
N MET A 90 -14.12 -9.03 18.33
CA MET A 90 -14.91 -8.41 17.26
C MET A 90 -14.59 -6.92 17.12
N ARG A 91 -14.40 -6.23 18.25
CA ARG A 91 -14.04 -4.80 18.26
C ARG A 91 -12.64 -4.54 17.74
N ILE A 92 -11.66 -5.35 18.13
CA ILE A 92 -10.27 -5.19 17.66
C ILE A 92 -10.18 -5.47 16.16
N GLU A 93 -10.80 -6.55 15.69
CA GLU A 93 -10.82 -6.86 14.26
C GLU A 93 -11.56 -5.79 13.44
N ALA A 94 -12.63 -5.18 13.99
CA ALA A 94 -13.29 -4.05 13.36
C ALA A 94 -12.38 -2.81 13.28
N LEU A 95 -11.63 -2.50 14.35
CA LEU A 95 -10.66 -1.42 14.37
C LEU A 95 -9.58 -1.62 13.29
N ILE A 96 -9.00 -2.82 13.24
CA ILE A 96 -8.00 -3.20 12.23
C ILE A 96 -8.56 -2.99 10.81
N ARG A 97 -9.78 -3.47 10.54
CA ARG A 97 -10.45 -3.29 9.24
C ARG A 97 -10.66 -1.82 8.89
N ASN A 98 -11.07 -1.00 9.85
CA ASN A 98 -11.27 0.42 9.63
C ASN A 98 -9.95 1.13 9.29
N LEU A 99 -8.85 0.77 9.96
CA LEU A 99 -7.53 1.32 9.70
C LEU A 99 -6.99 0.93 8.32
N MET A 100 -7.14 -0.35 7.91
CA MET A 100 -6.73 -0.80 6.57
C MET A 100 -7.50 -0.08 5.45
N ASN A 101 -8.76 0.29 5.70
CA ASN A 101 -9.62 0.99 4.76
C ASN A 101 -9.58 2.51 4.90
N LEU A 102 -8.76 3.05 5.81
CA LEU A 102 -8.70 4.48 6.08
C LEU A 102 -8.12 5.23 4.88
N ARG A 103 -8.93 6.14 4.35
CA ARG A 103 -8.56 7.03 3.24
C ARG A 103 -8.44 8.46 3.76
N LYS A 104 -7.51 9.22 3.17
CA LYS A 104 -7.41 10.65 3.41
C LYS A 104 -8.72 11.30 2.94
N SER A 105 -9.35 12.08 3.82
CA SER A 105 -10.51 12.88 3.41
C SER A 105 -10.07 13.91 2.36
N PRO A 106 -10.86 14.17 1.31
CA PRO A 106 -10.58 15.24 0.34
C PRO A 106 -10.37 16.61 1.01
N ASP A 107 -11.07 16.84 2.13
CA ASP A 107 -11.04 18.10 2.89
C ASP A 107 -9.98 18.10 4.01
N ALA A 108 -9.18 17.04 4.13
CA ALA A 108 -8.13 16.98 5.16
C ALA A 108 -6.98 17.92 4.81
N GLY A 109 -6.91 19.06 5.50
CA GLY A 109 -5.78 19.98 5.46
C GLY A 109 -4.48 19.30 5.91
N THR A 110 -3.35 19.74 5.37
CA THR A 110 -2.02 19.31 5.82
C THR A 110 -1.63 20.15 7.03
N ILE A 111 -1.43 19.53 8.20
CA ILE A 111 -0.82 20.23 9.34
C ILE A 111 0.64 20.49 8.96
N GLN A 112 0.97 21.73 8.63
CA GLN A 112 2.36 22.17 8.51
C GLN A 112 2.91 22.33 9.93
N GLU A 113 3.82 21.46 10.33
CA GLU A 113 4.60 21.69 11.55
C GLU A 113 5.34 23.01 11.40
N SER A 114 4.97 24.02 12.19
CA SER A 114 5.75 25.26 12.27
C SER A 114 7.09 24.93 12.91
N PRO A 115 8.23 25.30 12.29
CA PRO A 115 9.54 25.09 12.90
C PRO A 115 9.58 25.92 14.19
N SER A 116 9.80 25.24 15.31
CA SER A 116 10.10 25.87 16.61
C SER A 116 11.58 26.21 16.69
#